data_AF-A0A0F9DWG0-F1
#
_entry.id   AF-A0A0F9DWG0-F1
#
_cell.length_a   1.000
_cell.length_b   1.000
_cell.length_c   1.000
_cell.angle_alpha   90.00
_cell.angle_beta   90.00
_cell.angle_gamma   90.00
#
_symmetry.space_group_name_H-M   'P 1'
#
loop_
_entity.id
_entity.type
_entity.pdbx_description
1 polymer ?
#
loop_
_entity_poly.entity_id
_entity_poly.type
_entity_poly.pdbx_seq_one_letter_code
_entity_poly.pdbx_strand_id
1 'polypeptide(L)'
;MISVDKVIAANLPQLENSPKVKSLVKKGLGYLLHEQEFVAFGDAYPHLQGIEFVEQVLDELDFDTRYKPKQIENIPSEGKLVIVANHPIGSLDA
;
A
#
# COMPACT_ATOMS: atom_id res chain seq x y z
N MET A 1 3.64 -8.83 3.40
CA MET A 1 4.38 -7.60 3.72
C MET A 1 5.69 -7.55 2.97
N ILE A 2 6.06 -6.34 2.54
CA ILE A 2 7.38 -6.07 1.97
C ILE A 2 8.46 -6.39 3.00
N SER A 3 9.59 -6.94 2.54
CA SER A 3 10.73 -7.22 3.40
C SER A 3 12.00 -6.74 2.73
N VAL A 4 12.71 -5.81 3.36
CA VAL A 4 13.94 -5.22 2.80
C VAL A 4 15.01 -6.28 2.64
N ASP A 5 15.12 -7.22 3.59
CA ASP A 5 16.06 -8.34 3.50
C ASP A 5 15.78 -9.22 2.28
N LYS A 6 14.49 -9.52 2.00
CA LYS A 6 14.12 -10.29 0.81
C LYS A 6 14.38 -9.53 -0.48
N VAL A 7 14.13 -8.22 -0.50
CA VAL A 7 14.42 -7.36 -1.67
C VAL A 7 15.93 -7.32 -1.95
N ILE A 8 16.77 -7.17 -0.92
CA ILE A 8 18.23 -7.20 -1.06
C ILE A 8 18.70 -8.57 -1.53
N ALA A 9 18.21 -9.65 -0.93
CA ALA A 9 18.61 -11.01 -1.31
C ALA A 9 18.24 -11.34 -2.77
N ALA A 10 17.08 -10.87 -3.24
CA ALA A 10 16.61 -11.12 -4.60
C ALA A 10 17.30 -10.25 -5.66
N ASN A 11 17.57 -8.97 -5.36
CA ASN A 11 18.02 -8.00 -6.37
C ASN A 11 19.50 -7.62 -6.27
N LEU A 12 20.13 -7.81 -5.10
CA LEU A 12 21.50 -7.41 -4.81
C LEU A 12 22.28 -8.52 -4.06
N PRO A 13 22.29 -9.78 -4.53
CA PRO A 13 22.93 -10.90 -3.84
C PRO A 13 24.44 -10.70 -3.61
N GLN A 14 25.10 -9.91 -4.44
CA GLN A 14 26.51 -9.56 -4.29
C GLN A 14 26.85 -8.81 -2.99
N LEU A 15 25.85 -8.18 -2.34
CA LEU A 15 26.05 -7.46 -1.08
C LEU A 15 26.29 -8.39 0.11
N GLU A 16 26.03 -9.69 0.00
CA GLU A 16 26.36 -10.68 1.04
C GLU A 16 27.87 -10.71 1.35
N ASN A 17 28.70 -10.43 0.35
CA ASN A 17 30.15 -10.39 0.49
C ASN A 17 30.67 -9.11 1.18
N SER A 18 29.81 -8.14 1.47
CA SER A 18 30.19 -6.84 2.03
C SER A 18 29.21 -6.40 3.13
N PRO A 19 29.35 -6.93 4.36
CA PRO A 19 28.38 -6.73 5.44
C PRO A 19 28.13 -5.26 5.80
N LYS A 20 29.18 -4.41 5.73
CA LYS A 20 29.07 -2.97 6.01
C LYS A 20 28.21 -2.24 4.97
N VAL A 21 28.39 -2.56 3.69
CA VAL A 21 27.62 -1.98 2.59
C VAL A 21 26.18 -2.48 2.65
N LYS A 22 25.98 -3.79 2.89
CA LYS A 22 24.66 -4.38 3.10
C LYS A 22 23.87 -3.67 4.20
N SER A 23 24.52 -3.38 5.34
CA SER A 23 23.87 -2.66 6.45
C SER A 23 23.43 -1.25 6.06
N LEU A 24 24.25 -0.52 5.30
CA LEU A 24 23.91 0.83 4.82
C LEU A 24 22.74 0.79 3.83
N VAL A 25 22.80 -0.12 2.86
CA VAL A 25 21.73 -0.31 1.86
C VAL A 25 20.43 -0.73 2.54
N LYS A 26 20.48 -1.65 3.50
CA LYS A 26 19.31 -2.07 4.29
C LYS A 26 18.67 -0.90 5.01
N LYS A 27 19.46 -0.04 5.67
CA LYS A 27 18.92 1.17 6.33
C LYS A 27 18.28 2.13 5.32
N GLY A 28 18.95 2.37 4.19
CA GLY A 28 18.43 3.25 3.13
C GLY A 28 17.14 2.72 2.52
N LEU A 29 17.08 1.44 2.18
CA LEU A 29 15.87 0.81 1.64
C LEU A 29 14.75 0.70 2.67
N GLY A 30 15.06 0.41 3.94
CA GLY A 30 14.05 0.40 5.00
C GLY A 30 13.37 1.74 5.19
N TYR A 31 14.13 2.83 5.04
CA TYR A 31 13.58 4.17 5.02
C TYR A 31 12.75 4.43 3.75
N LEU A 32 13.30 4.18 2.55
CA LEU A 32 12.62 4.46 1.28
C LEU A 32 11.34 3.65 1.05
N LEU A 33 11.33 2.41 1.53
CA LEU A 33 10.20 1.48 1.36
C LEU A 33 9.23 1.53 2.54
N HIS A 34 9.48 2.38 3.54
CA HIS A 34 8.65 2.53 4.74
C HIS A 34 8.28 1.18 5.39
N GLU A 35 9.23 0.21 5.41
CA GLU A 35 8.96 -1.17 5.87
C GLU A 35 8.38 -1.21 7.29
N GLN A 36 8.86 -0.33 8.17
CA GLN A 36 8.39 -0.26 9.56
C GLN A 36 6.92 0.19 9.66
N GLU A 37 6.45 1.05 8.76
CA GLU A 37 5.06 1.50 8.75
C GLU A 37 4.13 0.37 8.35
N PHE A 38 4.51 -0.45 7.35
CA PHE A 38 3.77 -1.66 7.01
C PHE A 38 3.72 -2.68 8.15
N VAL A 39 4.80 -2.81 8.93
CA VAL A 39 4.83 -3.68 10.12
C VAL A 39 3.92 -3.13 11.21
N ALA A 40 4.06 -1.84 11.53
CA ALA A 40 3.25 -1.20 12.56
C ALA A 40 1.75 -1.26 12.23
N PHE A 41 1.38 -1.05 10.97
CA PHE A 41 0.00 -1.21 10.49
C PHE A 41 -0.53 -2.63 10.74
N GLY A 42 0.25 -3.64 10.34
CA GLY A 42 -0.14 -5.04 10.50
C GLY A 42 -0.31 -5.45 11.97
N ASP A 43 0.54 -4.90 12.85
CA ASP A 43 0.49 -5.14 14.29
C ASP A 43 -0.68 -4.38 14.96
N ALA A 44 -1.03 -3.19 14.47
CA ALA A 44 -2.13 -2.39 14.98
C ALA A 44 -3.50 -2.95 14.57
N TYR A 45 -3.61 -3.47 13.35
CA TYR A 45 -4.86 -3.92 12.74
C TYR A 45 -4.86 -5.40 12.29
N PRO A 46 -4.44 -6.36 13.12
CA PRO A 46 -4.24 -7.76 12.70
C PRO A 46 -5.55 -8.50 12.39
N HIS A 47 -6.68 -7.94 12.77
CA HIS A 47 -8.00 -8.54 12.63
C HIS A 47 -8.74 -8.09 11.37
N LEU A 48 -8.30 -7.00 10.73
CA LEU A 48 -8.97 -6.46 9.54
C LEU A 48 -8.76 -7.36 8.33
N GLN A 49 -9.84 -7.60 7.58
CA GLN A 49 -9.84 -8.44 6.39
C GLN A 49 -10.76 -7.86 5.31
N GLY A 50 -10.52 -8.20 4.05
CA GLY A 50 -11.39 -7.80 2.95
C GLY A 50 -11.51 -6.28 2.80
N ILE A 51 -12.74 -5.77 2.77
CA ILE A 51 -13.04 -4.34 2.57
C ILE A 51 -12.56 -3.50 3.75
N GLU A 52 -12.74 -3.94 4.99
CA GLU A 52 -12.35 -3.19 6.18
C GLU A 52 -10.83 -2.94 6.22
N PHE A 53 -10.04 -3.92 5.76
CA PHE A 53 -8.60 -3.74 5.58
C PHE A 53 -8.28 -2.66 4.54
N VAL A 54 -9.00 -2.66 3.41
CA VAL A 54 -8.79 -1.67 2.35
C VAL A 54 -9.15 -0.26 2.83
N GLU A 55 -10.27 -0.10 3.52
CA GLU A 55 -10.68 1.19 4.09
C GLU A 55 -9.63 1.72 5.08
N GLN A 56 -9.16 0.90 6.02
CA GLN A 56 -8.14 1.33 6.98
C GLN A 56 -6.80 1.68 6.30
N VAL A 57 -6.41 0.97 5.24
CA VAL A 57 -5.20 1.32 4.47
C VAL A 57 -5.35 2.68 3.79
N LEU A 58 -6.53 2.99 3.23
CA LEU A 58 -6.77 4.30 2.62
C LEU A 58 -6.73 5.42 3.66
N ASP A 59 -7.30 5.20 4.85
CA ASP A 59 -7.25 6.16 5.96
C ASP A 59 -5.81 6.42 6.43
N GLU A 60 -4.98 5.37 6.59
CA GLU A 60 -3.57 5.51 6.99
C GLU A 60 -2.71 6.22 5.95
N LEU A 61 -3.12 6.18 4.68
CA LEU A 61 -2.48 6.90 3.58
C LEU A 61 -3.02 8.33 3.43
N ASP A 62 -3.91 8.79 4.31
CA ASP A 62 -4.63 10.07 4.21
C ASP A 62 -5.29 10.24 2.83
N PHE A 63 -5.89 9.16 2.34
CA PHE A 63 -6.41 9.09 0.98
C PHE A 63 -7.91 9.41 0.92
N ASP A 64 -8.23 10.56 0.34
CA ASP A 64 -9.60 11.00 0.11
C ASP A 64 -10.07 10.78 -1.32
N THR A 65 -11.38 10.56 -1.48
CA THR A 65 -12.02 10.50 -2.79
C THR A 65 -12.72 11.80 -3.13
N ARG A 66 -12.56 12.27 -4.38
CA ARG A 66 -13.30 13.41 -4.91
C ARG A 66 -14.21 12.98 -6.04
N TYR A 67 -15.47 13.40 -5.96
CA TYR A 67 -16.44 13.17 -7.01
C TYR A 67 -17.17 14.47 -7.35
N LYS A 68 -17.66 14.55 -8.59
CA LYS A 68 -18.53 15.65 -9.01
C LYS A 68 -19.96 15.31 -8.58
N PRO A 69 -20.66 16.17 -7.80
CA PRO A 69 -22.02 15.87 -7.35
C PRO A 69 -22.98 15.50 -8.48
N LYS A 70 -22.90 16.20 -9.62
CA LYS A 70 -23.71 15.89 -10.82
C LYS A 70 -23.49 14.49 -11.39
N GLN A 71 -22.34 13.85 -11.13
CA GLN A 71 -22.08 12.48 -11.58
C GLN A 71 -22.76 11.45 -10.67
N ILE A 72 -22.97 11.79 -9.39
CA ILE A 72 -23.72 10.95 -8.46
C ILE A 72 -25.18 10.82 -8.90
N GLU A 73 -25.75 11.85 -9.55
CA GLU A 73 -27.11 11.80 -10.10
C GLU A 73 -27.30 10.71 -11.17
N ASN A 74 -26.23 10.20 -11.77
CA ASN A 74 -26.29 9.08 -12.71
C ASN A 74 -26.39 7.71 -12.02
N ILE A 75 -26.20 7.66 -10.70
CA ILE A 75 -26.29 6.44 -9.90
C ILE A 75 -27.77 6.23 -9.53
N PRO A 76 -28.39 5.10 -9.89
CA PRO A 76 -29.76 4.80 -9.50
C PRO A 76 -29.95 4.87 -7.98
N SER A 77 -31.01 5.54 -7.53
CA SER A 77 -31.33 5.70 -6.10
C SER A 77 -31.89 4.43 -5.45
N GLU A 78 -32.36 3.48 -6.26
CA GLU A 78 -32.99 2.23 -5.82
C GLU A 78 -32.59 1.05 -6.71
N GLY A 79 -32.70 -0.17 -6.17
CA GLY A 79 -32.31 -1.41 -6.85
C GLY A 79 -30.87 -1.85 -6.58
N LYS A 80 -30.51 -3.02 -7.08
CA LYS A 80 -29.14 -3.57 -6.91
C LYS A 80 -28.21 -2.95 -7.95
N LEU A 81 -27.04 -2.51 -7.52
CA LEU A 81 -26.02 -1.90 -8.37
C LEU A 81 -24.64 -2.48 -8.04
N VAL A 82 -23.82 -2.70 -9.06
CA VAL A 82 -22.39 -3.00 -8.91
C VAL A 82 -21.63 -2.00 -9.79
N ILE A 83 -20.73 -1.23 -9.18
CA ILE A 83 -19.85 -0.29 -9.86
C ILE A 83 -18.45 -0.89 -9.85
N VAL A 84 -17.83 -1.01 -11.02
CA VAL A 84 -16.44 -1.46 -11.17
C VAL A 84 -15.63 -0.30 -11.73
N ALA A 85 -14.71 0.22 -10.93
CA ALA A 85 -13.80 1.29 -11.32
C ALA A 85 -12.37 0.75 -11.31
N ASN A 86 -11.73 0.74 -12.48
CA ASN A 86 -10.34 0.31 -12.61
C ASN A 86 -9.48 1.54 -12.90
N HIS A 87 -8.46 1.77 -12.08
CA HIS A 87 -7.40 2.71 -12.41
C HIS A 87 -6.35 2.00 -13.29
N PRO A 88 -5.95 2.54 -14.47
CA PRO A 88 -5.11 1.81 -15.43
C PRO A 88 -3.77 1.31 -14.89
N ILE A 89 -3.22 2.00 -13.89
CA ILE A 89 -1.91 1.70 -13.29
C ILE A 89 -2.07 0.89 -11.99
N GLY A 90 -3.27 0.87 -11.40
CA GLY A 90 -3.52 0.24 -10.10
C GLY A 90 -2.89 0.95 -8.90
N SER A 91 -2.21 2.08 -9.11
CA SER A 91 -1.75 2.97 -8.06
C SER A 91 -2.86 3.94 -7.64
N LEU A 92 -2.73 4.50 -6.43
CA LEU A 92 -3.51 5.65 -6.01
C LEU A 92 -3.08 6.89 -6.81
N ASP A 93 -4.05 7.69 -7.23
CA ASP A 93 -3.80 8.98 -7.90
C ASP A 93 -3.41 10.03 -6.87
N ALA A 94 -2.31 10.76 -7.11
CA ALA A 94 -1.82 11.84 -6.25
C ALA A 94 -2.58 13.16 -6.46
#